data_AF-A0A4E0RSI2-F1
#
_entry.id   AF-A0A4E0RSI2-F1
#
_cell.length_a   1.000
_cell.length_b   1.000
_cell.length_c   1.000
_cell.angle_alpha   90.00
_cell.angle_beta   90.00
_cell.angle_gamma   90.00
#
_symmetry.space_group_name_H-M   'P 1'
#
loop_
_entity.id
_entity.type
_entity.pdbx_description
1 polymer ?
#
loop_
_entity_poly.entity_id
_entity_poly.type
_entity_poly.pdbx_seq_one_letter_code
_entity_poly.pdbx_strand_id
1 'polypeptide(L)'
;MKKSDKVNELHSKAMEIAQSAFIARIKGELEKVSPLSYQAFQYEREAAMLLLNDYDIEPTRSVLFRSAASLALNFEDCREAERMIAFGLSGNPPPEILEELRELFISHIPTREVKPVSISLHRPQAFSPLVTAST
;
A
#
# COMPACT_ATOMS: atom_id res chain seq x y z
N MET A 1 -23.88 2.56 11.10
CA MET A 1 -22.49 2.54 11.63
C MET A 1 -21.69 3.57 10.87
N LYS A 2 -20.90 4.44 11.53
CA LYS A 2 -20.10 5.44 10.80
C LYS A 2 -18.90 4.75 10.14
N LYS A 3 -18.40 5.34 9.06
CA LYS A 3 -17.20 4.85 8.34
C LYS A 3 -16.00 4.71 9.27
N SER A 4 -15.77 5.70 10.12
CA SER A 4 -14.74 5.70 11.16
C SER A 4 -14.86 4.51 12.12
N ASP A 5 -16.08 4.18 12.53
CA ASP A 5 -16.32 3.07 13.47
C ASP A 5 -15.94 1.74 12.81
N LYS A 6 -16.27 1.58 11.53
CA LYS A 6 -15.92 0.38 10.75
C LYS A 6 -14.41 0.23 10.58
N VAL A 7 -13.72 1.33 10.26
CA VAL A 7 -12.26 1.35 10.15
C VAL A 7 -11.62 0.92 11.47
N ASN A 8 -12.06 1.51 12.59
CA ASN A 8 -11.54 1.17 13.91
C ASN A 8 -11.81 -0.29 14.27
N GLU A 9 -13.01 -0.81 13.99
CA GLU A 9 -13.35 -2.22 14.22
C GLU A 9 -12.41 -3.17 13.46
N LEU A 10 -12.16 -2.88 12.17
CA LEU A 10 -11.28 -3.69 11.34
C LEU A 10 -9.82 -3.60 11.80
N HIS A 11 -9.34 -2.39 12.09
CA HIS A 11 -7.98 -2.17 12.60
C HIS A 11 -7.76 -2.88 13.95
N SER A 12 -8.68 -2.77 14.90
CA SER A 12 -8.58 -3.46 16.19
C SER A 12 -8.51 -4.98 16.02
N LYS A 13 -9.35 -5.56 15.15
CA LYS A 13 -9.29 -6.98 14.81
C LYS A 13 -7.96 -7.38 14.20
N ALA A 14 -7.42 -6.57 13.29
CA ALA A 14 -6.11 -6.81 12.70
C ALA A 14 -5.02 -6.84 13.77
N MET A 15 -5.03 -5.88 14.70
CA MET A 15 -4.01 -5.77 15.76
C MET A 15 -4.08 -6.92 16.77
N GLU A 16 -5.28 -7.39 17.15
CA GLU A 16 -5.45 -8.56 18.02
C GLU A 16 -4.85 -9.84 17.39
N ILE A 17 -5.09 -10.04 16.09
CA ILE A 17 -4.57 -11.19 15.35
C ILE A 17 -3.06 -11.05 15.12
N ALA A 18 -2.57 -9.85 14.81
CA ALA A 18 -1.14 -9.57 14.67
C ALA A 18 -0.39 -9.83 15.97
N GLN A 19 -0.95 -9.44 17.11
CA GLN A 19 -0.40 -9.76 18.42
C GLN A 19 -0.34 -11.28 18.65
N SER A 20 -1.36 -12.02 18.21
CA SER A 20 -1.36 -13.48 18.26
C SER A 20 -0.26 -14.10 17.39
N ALA A 21 -0.04 -13.56 16.18
CA ALA A 21 1.06 -13.98 15.29
C ALA A 21 2.44 -13.72 15.93
N PHE A 22 2.59 -12.57 16.60
CA PHE A 22 3.81 -12.21 17.32
C PHE A 22 4.08 -13.16 18.50
N ILE A 23 3.06 -13.47 19.29
CA ILE A 23 3.17 -14.44 20.40
C ILE A 23 3.55 -15.83 19.87
N ALA A 24 2.94 -16.28 18.77
CA ALA A 24 3.29 -17.55 18.14
C ALA A 24 4.77 -17.59 17.72
N ARG A 25 5.27 -16.49 17.13
CA ARG A 25 6.69 -16.35 16.77
C ARG A 25 7.61 -16.49 17.99
N ILE A 26 7.29 -15.80 19.10
CA ILE A 26 8.07 -15.90 20.35
C ILE A 26 8.07 -17.32 20.92
N LYS A 27 6.95 -18.03 20.81
CA LYS A 27 6.80 -19.42 21.28
C LYS A 27 7.44 -20.46 20.35
N GLY A 28 7.94 -20.06 19.19
CA GLY A 28 8.47 -20.97 18.18
C GLY A 28 7.40 -21.73 17.37
N GLU A 29 6.13 -21.32 17.48
CA GLU A 29 4.99 -21.87 16.74
C GLU A 29 4.95 -21.27 15.32
N LEU A 30 6.02 -21.45 14.56
CA LEU A 30 6.25 -20.81 13.26
C LEU A 30 5.17 -21.14 12.23
N GLU A 31 4.55 -22.32 12.34
CA GLU A 31 3.44 -22.76 11.49
C GLU A 31 2.19 -21.87 11.60
N LYS A 32 2.03 -21.14 12.71
CA LYS A 32 0.90 -20.23 12.93
C LYS A 32 1.19 -18.80 12.51
N VAL A 33 2.46 -18.42 12.40
CA VAL A 33 2.87 -17.03 12.13
C VAL A 33 2.34 -16.56 10.79
N SER A 34 2.57 -17.32 9.72
CA SER A 34 2.11 -16.97 8.37
C SER A 34 0.58 -16.85 8.26
N PRO A 35 -0.24 -17.84 8.67
CA PRO A 35 -1.70 -17.74 8.54
C PRO A 35 -2.31 -16.64 9.42
N LEU A 36 -1.80 -16.42 10.64
CA LEU A 36 -2.26 -15.32 11.49
C LEU A 36 -1.87 -13.96 10.90
N SER A 37 -0.64 -13.82 10.37
CA SER A 37 -0.19 -12.57 9.73
C SER A 37 -1.03 -12.25 8.48
N TYR A 38 -1.33 -13.26 7.67
CA TYR A 38 -2.23 -13.12 6.53
C TYR A 38 -3.61 -12.65 6.97
N GLN A 39 -4.20 -13.27 7.99
CA GLN A 39 -5.52 -12.89 8.48
C GLN A 39 -5.54 -11.45 9.04
N ALA A 40 -4.52 -11.06 9.81
CA ALA A 40 -4.36 -9.69 10.29
C ALA A 40 -4.26 -8.69 9.13
N PHE A 41 -3.43 -9.01 8.11
CA PHE A 41 -3.28 -8.19 6.91
C PHE A 41 -4.61 -7.97 6.19
N GLN A 42 -5.47 -8.98 6.07
CA GLN A 42 -6.73 -8.84 5.35
C GLN A 42 -7.65 -7.80 6.01
N TYR A 43 -7.74 -7.81 7.34
CA TYR A 43 -8.49 -6.80 8.09
C TYR A 43 -7.87 -5.41 7.99
N GLU A 44 -6.55 -5.31 8.12
CA GLU A 44 -5.85 -4.03 8.05
C GLU A 44 -5.94 -3.41 6.65
N ARG A 45 -5.79 -4.24 5.61
CA ARG A 45 -5.99 -3.82 4.22
C ARG A 45 -7.41 -3.33 4.01
N GLU A 46 -8.42 -4.04 4.49
CA GLU A 46 -9.81 -3.58 4.38
C GLU A 46 -10.01 -2.22 5.07
N ALA A 47 -9.46 -2.05 6.27
CA ALA A 47 -9.49 -0.78 6.99
C ALA A 47 -8.83 0.36 6.20
N ALA A 48 -7.62 0.12 5.67
CA ALA A 48 -6.88 1.09 4.87
C ALA A 48 -7.60 1.43 3.56
N MET A 49 -8.15 0.43 2.87
CA MET A 49 -8.84 0.60 1.59
C MET A 49 -10.15 1.36 1.71
N LEU A 50 -10.83 1.31 2.87
CA LEU A 50 -11.96 2.21 3.13
C LEU A 50 -11.56 3.68 3.06
N LEU A 51 -10.31 4.00 3.40
CA LEU A 51 -9.75 5.35 3.44
C LEU A 51 -8.94 5.71 2.19
N LEU A 52 -8.94 4.87 1.15
CA LEU A 52 -8.06 5.01 -0.02
C LEU A 52 -8.03 6.42 -0.60
N ASN A 53 -9.22 7.01 -0.77
CA ASN A 53 -9.42 8.33 -1.39
C ASN A 53 -9.62 9.47 -0.38
N ASP A 54 -9.52 9.20 0.92
CA ASP A 54 -9.74 10.20 1.96
C ASP A 54 -8.38 10.85 2.33
N TYR A 55 -7.88 11.74 1.47
CA TYR A 55 -6.56 12.35 1.69
C TYR A 55 -6.49 13.35 2.85
N ASP A 56 -7.64 13.88 3.28
CA ASP A 56 -7.72 14.91 4.33
C ASP A 56 -7.61 14.35 5.76
N ILE A 57 -7.61 13.02 5.92
CA ILE A 57 -7.60 12.35 7.24
C ILE A 57 -6.22 11.77 7.59
N GLU A 58 -5.17 12.29 6.99
CA GLU A 58 -3.81 11.98 7.43
C GLU A 58 -3.61 12.48 8.88
N PRO A 59 -2.89 11.71 9.73
CA PRO A 59 -2.03 10.58 9.39
C PRO A 59 -2.73 9.22 9.38
N THR A 60 -4.01 9.13 9.75
CA THR A 60 -4.70 7.84 9.94
C THR A 60 -4.64 6.97 8.70
N ARG A 61 -4.86 7.56 7.51
CA ARG A 61 -4.80 6.86 6.24
C ARG A 61 -3.43 6.23 5.99
N SER A 62 -2.36 7.03 6.02
CA SER A 62 -1.00 6.54 5.78
C SER A 62 -0.52 5.56 6.85
N VAL A 63 -0.91 5.73 8.12
CA VAL A 63 -0.62 4.77 9.20
C VAL A 63 -1.21 3.40 8.92
N LEU A 64 -2.47 3.32 8.46
CA LEU A 64 -3.10 2.05 8.12
C LEU A 64 -2.43 1.37 6.91
N PHE A 65 -2.09 2.12 5.86
CA PHE A 65 -1.37 1.55 4.72
C PHE A 65 0.03 1.05 5.11
N ARG A 66 0.75 1.80 5.94
CA ARG A 66 2.05 1.38 6.46
C ARG A 66 1.94 0.11 7.30
N SER A 67 0.95 0.06 8.20
CA SER A 67 0.63 -1.12 9.01
C SER A 67 0.30 -2.35 8.16
N ALA A 68 -0.56 -2.18 7.14
CA ALA A 68 -0.89 -3.25 6.20
C ALA A 68 0.35 -3.74 5.44
N ALA A 69 1.25 -2.84 5.01
CA ALA A 69 2.50 -3.22 4.38
C ALA A 69 3.40 -4.05 5.31
N SER A 70 3.56 -3.64 6.57
CA SER A 70 4.34 -4.40 7.56
C SER A 70 3.74 -5.80 7.81
N LEU A 71 2.42 -5.93 7.85
CA LEU A 71 1.75 -7.22 8.01
C LEU A 71 1.94 -8.11 6.77
N ALA A 72 1.91 -7.54 5.57
CA ALA A 72 2.19 -8.28 4.32
C ALA A 72 3.59 -8.90 4.32
N LEU A 73 4.59 -8.16 4.81
CA LEU A 73 5.97 -8.65 4.93
C LEU A 73 6.11 -9.81 5.94
N ASN A 74 5.26 -9.89 6.96
CA ASN A 74 5.32 -10.97 7.95
C ASN A 74 4.95 -12.36 7.40
N PHE A 75 4.28 -12.44 6.25
CA PHE A 75 4.04 -13.67 5.51
C PHE A 75 4.73 -13.69 4.12
N GLU A 76 5.76 -12.86 3.96
CA GLU A 76 6.65 -12.82 2.78
C GLU A 76 5.98 -12.40 1.46
N ASP A 77 4.83 -11.72 1.49
CA ASP A 77 4.19 -11.19 0.28
C ASP A 77 4.66 -9.77 -0.03
N CYS A 78 5.86 -9.67 -0.62
CA CYS A 78 6.42 -8.40 -1.09
C CYS A 78 5.49 -7.67 -2.08
N ARG A 79 4.66 -8.38 -2.85
CA ARG A 79 3.80 -7.76 -3.86
C ARG A 79 2.59 -7.06 -3.25
N GLU A 80 1.98 -7.64 -2.21
CA GLU A 80 0.96 -6.93 -1.44
C GLU A 80 1.58 -5.79 -0.63
N ALA A 81 2.77 -6.00 -0.03
CA ALA A 81 3.48 -4.94 0.69
C ALA A 81 3.76 -3.71 -0.19
N GLU A 82 4.33 -3.93 -1.38
CA GLU A 82 4.58 -2.87 -2.38
C GLU A 82 3.30 -2.10 -2.74
N ARG A 83 2.19 -2.80 -2.94
CA ARG A 83 0.90 -2.15 -3.24
C ARG A 83 0.42 -1.28 -2.09
N MET A 84 0.50 -1.77 -0.85
CA MET A 84 0.10 -0.99 0.32
C MET A 84 0.97 0.24 0.50
N ILE A 85 2.29 0.09 0.29
CA ILE A 85 3.24 1.21 0.32
C ILE A 85 2.87 2.25 -0.75
N ALA A 86 2.62 1.82 -1.99
CA ALA A 86 2.25 2.72 -3.08
C ALA A 86 0.97 3.52 -2.76
N PHE A 87 -0.04 2.88 -2.18
CA PHE A 87 -1.25 3.58 -1.74
C PHE A 87 -0.97 4.56 -0.58
N GLY A 88 -0.14 4.19 0.39
CA GLY A 88 0.27 5.12 1.45
C GLY A 88 0.96 6.36 0.88
N LEU A 89 1.94 6.15 -0.01
CA LEU A 89 2.73 7.20 -0.66
C LEU A 89 1.94 8.06 -1.65
N SER A 90 0.81 7.58 -2.19
CA SER A 90 0.00 8.35 -3.13
C SER A 90 -0.80 9.48 -2.47
N GLY A 91 -0.82 9.56 -1.14
CA GLY A 91 -1.46 10.64 -0.39
C GLY A 91 -0.50 11.74 0.03
N ASN A 92 -0.77 12.31 1.21
CA ASN A 92 0.09 13.31 1.84
C ASN A 92 0.55 12.84 3.24
N PRO A 93 1.24 11.68 3.33
CA PRO A 93 1.72 11.18 4.61
C PRO A 93 2.62 12.22 5.29
N PRO A 94 2.53 12.39 6.62
CA PRO A 94 3.47 13.24 7.33
C PRO A 94 4.91 12.71 7.18
N PRO A 95 5.94 13.57 7.34
CA PRO A 95 7.33 13.21 7.04
C PRO A 95 7.83 11.91 7.69
N GLU A 96 7.43 11.65 8.93
CA GLU A 96 7.81 10.44 9.66
C GLU A 96 7.26 9.16 9.00
N ILE A 97 5.96 9.15 8.67
CA ILE A 97 5.31 8.00 8.02
C ILE A 97 5.78 7.84 6.56
N LEU A 98 6.03 8.95 5.87
CA LEU A 98 6.62 8.95 4.53
C LEU A 98 7.96 8.20 4.53
N GLU A 99 8.81 8.49 5.53
CA GLU A 99 10.12 7.85 5.64
C GLU A 99 10.00 6.38 6.02
N GLU A 100 9.10 6.03 6.94
CA GLU A 100 8.83 4.63 7.27
C GLU A 100 8.35 3.83 6.04
N LEU A 101 7.45 4.40 5.22
CA LEU A 101 6.99 3.77 3.99
C LEU A 101 8.11 3.56 2.97
N ARG A 102 9.03 4.54 2.83
CA ARG A 102 10.20 4.43 1.95
C ARG A 102 11.19 3.39 2.45
N GLU A 103 11.46 3.38 3.75
CA GLU A 103 12.33 2.39 4.38
C GLU A 103 11.78 0.98 4.17
N LEU A 104 10.48 0.78 4.36
CA LEU A 104 9.83 -0.51 4.05
C LEU A 104 10.03 -0.91 2.58
N PHE A 105 9.90 0.05 1.65
CA PHE A 105 10.12 -0.21 0.23
C PHE A 105 11.57 -0.60 -0.08
N ILE A 106 12.52 0.21 0.34
CA ILE A 106 13.95 0.05 0.02
C ILE A 106 14.51 -1.22 0.65
N SER A 107 14.17 -1.48 1.92
CA SER A 107 14.79 -2.55 2.69
C SER A 107 14.16 -3.93 2.46
N HIS A 108 12.93 -4.00 1.95
CA HIS A 108 12.19 -5.27 1.85
C HIS A 108 11.63 -5.60 0.47
N ILE A 109 11.54 -4.63 -0.45
CA ILE A 109 10.99 -4.88 -1.80
C ILE A 109 12.14 -5.09 -2.78
N PRO A 110 12.27 -6.29 -3.37
CA PRO A 110 13.34 -6.55 -4.32
C PRO A 110 13.11 -5.76 -5.61
N THR A 111 14.08 -4.93 -5.97
CA THR A 111 14.09 -4.25 -7.26
C THR A 111 14.56 -5.22 -8.33
N ARG A 112 13.75 -5.40 -9.38
CA ARG A 112 14.22 -6.12 -10.58
C ARG A 112 15.01 -5.15 -11.45
N GLU A 113 16.20 -5.56 -11.87
CA GLU A 113 16.89 -4.88 -12.97
C GLU A 113 16.00 -4.92 -14.22
N VAL A 114 15.43 -3.78 -14.59
CA VAL A 114 14.69 -3.63 -15.82
C VAL A 114 15.67 -3.31 -16.94
N LYS A 115 15.68 -4.15 -17.99
CA LYS A 115 16.38 -3.79 -19.23
C LYS A 115 15.71 -2.54 -19.81
N PRO A 116 16.47 -1.52 -20.22
CA PRO A 116 15.88 -0.31 -20.78
C PRO A 116 15.05 -0.68 -22.02
N VAL A 117 13.75 -0.42 -21.97
CA VAL A 117 12.88 -0.55 -23.13
C VAL A 117 12.97 0.76 -23.90
N SER A 118 13.60 0.75 -25.07
CA SER A 118 13.60 1.90 -25.98
C SER A 118 12.21 2.05 -26.61
N ILE A 119 11.37 2.89 -26.03
CA ILE A 119 10.07 3.25 -26.63
C ILE A 119 10.33 4.41 -27.58
N SER A 120 10.24 4.15 -28.89
CA SER A 120 10.25 5.21 -29.90
C SER A 120 8.92 5.95 -29.86
N LEU A 121 8.90 7.14 -29.25
CA LEU A 121 7.74 8.03 -29.29
C LEU A 121 7.55 8.52 -30.73
N HIS A 122 6.54 7.98 -31.44
CA HIS A 122 6.12 8.53 -32.72
C HIS A 122 5.57 9.93 -32.49
N ARG A 123 6.26 10.93 -33.05
CA ARG A 123 5.80 12.32 -33.06
C ARG A 123 4.45 12.38 -33.79
N PRO A 124 3.36 12.85 -33.16
CA PRO A 124 2.10 13.03 -33.88
C PRO A 124 2.32 14.02 -35.02
N GLN A 125 1.86 13.66 -36.23
CA GLN A 125 1.94 14.52 -37.41
C GLN A 125 1.21 15.84 -37.12
N ALA A 126 1.84 16.96 -37.46
CA ALA A 126 1.26 18.29 -37.27
C ALA A 126 -0.04 18.38 -38.07
N PHE A 127 -1.14 18.71 -37.40
CA PHE A 127 -2.41 19.05 -38.05
C PHE A 127 -2.18 20.26 -38.97
N SER A 128 -2.40 20.05 -40.27
CA SER A 128 -2.37 21.14 -41.25
C SER A 128 -3.67 21.95 -41.11
N PRO A 129 -3.61 23.30 -41.03
CA PRO A 129 -4.81 24.11 -40.91
C PRO A 129 -5.63 24.03 -42.21
N LEU A 130 -6.93 23.79 -42.06
CA LEU A 130 -7.89 23.79 -43.17
C LEU A 130 -7.96 25.21 -43.74
N VAL A 131 -7.53 25.40 -44.99
CA VAL A 131 -7.70 26.66 -45.72
C VAL A 131 -9.20 26.83 -45.97
N THR A 132 -9.83 27.74 -45.24
CA THR A 132 -11.19 28.21 -45.53
C THR A 132 -11.12 29.07 -46.80
N ALA A 133 -11.59 28.53 -47.92
CA ALA A 133 -11.80 29.30 -49.14
C ALA A 133 -12.96 30.29 -48.93
N SER A 134 -12.67 31.57 -49.10
CA SER A 134 -13.66 32.65 -49.13
C SER A 134 -14.58 32.49 -50.35
N THR A 135 -15.88 32.75 -50.15
CA THR A 135 -16.79 33.22 -51.21
C THR A 135 -17.72 34.26 -50.63
#